data_AF-A0A3B9R6Z9-F1
#
_entry.id   AF-A0A3B9R6Z9-F1
#
_cell.length_a   1.000
_cell.length_b   1.000
_cell.length_c   1.000
_cell.angle_alpha   90.00
_cell.angle_beta   90.00
_cell.angle_gamma   90.00
#
_symmetry.space_group_name_H-M   'P 1'
#
loop_
_entity.id
_entity.type
_entity.pdbx_description
1 polymer ?
#
loop_
_entity_poly.entity_id
_entity_poly.type
_entity_poly.pdbx_seq_one_letter_code
_entity_poly.pdbx_strand_id
1 'polypeptide(L)'
;MKIHDLHAIFLANPSISTDTRKIKENDIFFALKGENFNGNTYTQKALDSGASYVVIDEEKYVSNNKTILVDNVLKTLQDLANYHRKKCKAQVISLTGSNGKTTTK
;
A
#
# COMPACT_ATOMS: atom_id res chain seq x y z
N MET A 1 -9.90 1.77 10.49
CA MET A 1 -9.54 3.15 10.04
C MET A 1 -10.37 3.51 8.80
N LYS A 2 -10.82 4.76 8.62
CA LYS A 2 -11.55 5.15 7.39
C LYS A 2 -10.58 5.49 6.26
N ILE A 3 -11.00 5.29 5.01
CA ILE A 3 -10.15 5.53 3.84
C ILE A 3 -9.72 7.00 3.67
N HIS A 4 -10.56 7.93 4.15
CA HIS A 4 -10.27 9.36 4.14
C HIS A 4 -9.04 9.68 5.00
N ASP A 5 -8.96 9.11 6.20
CA ASP A 5 -7.86 9.33 7.14
C ASP A 5 -6.56 8.72 6.58
N LEU A 6 -6.66 7.53 5.98
CA LEU A 6 -5.51 6.90 5.31
C LEU A 6 -5.03 7.72 4.10
N HIS A 7 -5.94 8.35 3.35
CA HIS A 7 -5.59 9.25 2.26
C HIS A 7 -4.85 10.50 2.74
N ALA A 8 -5.23 11.05 3.90
CA ALA A 8 -4.49 12.16 4.51
C ALA A 8 -3.05 11.76 4.90
N ILE A 9 -2.87 10.57 5.50
CA ILE A 9 -1.54 10.03 5.80
C ILE A 9 -0.72 9.83 4.52
N PHE A 10 -1.34 9.29 3.47
CA PHE A 10 -0.71 9.13 2.16
C PHE A 10 -0.31 10.47 1.54
N LEU A 11 -1.10 11.54 1.68
CA LEU A 11 -0.70 12.85 1.18
C LEU A 11 0.51 13.42 1.92
N ALA A 12 0.68 13.11 3.21
CA ALA A 12 1.86 13.46 3.99
C ALA A 12 3.08 12.56 3.67
N ASN A 13 2.84 11.32 3.25
CA ASN A 13 3.85 10.31 2.92
C ASN A 13 3.52 9.67 1.56
N PRO A 14 3.83 10.36 0.43
CA PRO A 14 3.34 9.98 -0.90
C PRO A 14 4.00 8.74 -1.48
N SER A 15 4.92 8.11 -0.76
CA SER A 15 5.64 6.93 -1.19
C SER A 15 5.09 5.69 -0.52
N ILE A 16 4.75 4.68 -1.32
CA ILE A 16 4.19 3.40 -0.88
C ILE A 16 5.12 2.29 -1.35
N SER A 17 5.37 1.32 -0.48
CA SER A 17 6.07 0.08 -0.82
C SER A 17 5.26 -1.15 -0.40
N THR A 18 5.32 -2.20 -1.21
CA THR A 18 4.78 -3.53 -0.88
C THR A 18 5.89 -4.58 -0.72
N ASP A 19 7.16 -4.16 -0.80
CA ASP A 19 8.33 -5.02 -0.70
C ASP A 19 9.35 -4.41 0.26
N THR A 20 9.61 -5.10 1.38
CA THR A 20 10.53 -4.60 2.41
C THR A 20 11.96 -4.40 1.92
N ARG A 21 12.35 -5.02 0.80
CA ARG A 21 13.68 -4.85 0.20
C ARG A 21 13.85 -3.51 -0.51
N LYS A 22 12.76 -2.78 -0.74
CA LYS A 22 12.72 -1.52 -1.51
C LYS A 22 12.21 -0.34 -0.69
N ILE A 23 11.99 -0.54 0.62
CA ILE A 23 11.52 0.52 1.51
C ILE A 23 12.55 1.63 1.55
N LYS A 24 12.04 2.86 1.46
CA LYS A 24 12.77 4.09 1.71
C LYS A 24 12.23 4.76 2.97
N GLU A 25 13.00 5.70 3.47
CA GLU A 25 12.59 6.53 4.61
C GLU A 25 11.28 7.25 4.30
N ASN A 26 10.34 7.19 5.24
CA ASN A 26 8.98 7.71 5.14
C ASN A 26 8.02 6.96 4.20
N ASP A 27 8.37 5.76 3.73
CA ASP A 27 7.42 4.94 2.99
C ASP A 27 6.27 4.45 3.88
N ILE A 28 5.09 4.28 3.28
CA ILE A 28 4.02 3.47 3.85
C ILE A 28 4.16 2.05 3.30
N PHE A 29 4.39 1.08 4.18
CA PHE A 29 4.47 -0.32 3.78
C PHE A 29 3.09 -0.99 3.84
N PHE A 30 2.67 -1.62 2.74
CA PHE A 30 1.45 -2.44 2.71
C PHE A 30 1.82 -3.92 2.75
N ALA A 31 1.47 -4.57 3.86
CA ALA A 31 1.78 -5.96 4.14
C ALA A 31 0.88 -6.93 3.37
N LEU A 32 1.05 -6.98 2.03
CA LEU A 32 0.24 -7.87 1.18
C LEU A 32 0.49 -9.35 1.50
N LYS A 33 -0.58 -10.14 1.41
CA LYS A 33 -0.56 -11.60 1.56
C LYS A 33 -0.85 -12.25 0.21
N GLY A 34 0.01 -13.19 -0.18
CA GLY A 34 -0.19 -14.07 -1.32
C GLY A 34 -0.28 -15.53 -0.86
N GLU A 35 -0.41 -16.46 -1.80
CA GLU A 35 -0.55 -17.89 -1.47
C GLU A 35 0.66 -18.45 -0.71
N ASN A 36 1.87 -17.99 -1.05
CA ASN A 36 3.13 -18.48 -0.48
C ASN A 36 3.84 -17.45 0.42
N PHE A 37 3.22 -16.30 0.69
CA PHE A 37 3.89 -15.18 1.36
C PHE A 37 2.91 -14.39 2.23
N ASN A 38 3.34 -14.04 3.44
CA ASN A 38 2.58 -13.17 4.32
C ASN A 38 3.40 -11.92 4.64
N GLY A 39 3.04 -10.77 4.04
CA GLY A 39 3.72 -9.50 4.27
C GLY A 39 3.69 -9.04 5.72
N ASN A 40 2.70 -9.48 6.50
CA ASN A 40 2.55 -9.05 7.90
C ASN A 40 3.71 -9.54 8.78
N THR A 41 4.39 -10.64 8.42
CA THR A 41 5.58 -11.13 9.13
C THR A 41 6.75 -10.17 9.04
N TYR A 42 6.77 -9.28 8.04
CA TYR A 42 7.84 -8.32 7.81
C TYR A 42 7.54 -6.94 8.40
N THR A 43 6.50 -6.81 9.23
CA THR A 43 6.10 -5.53 9.85
C THR A 43 7.26 -4.87 10.58
N GLN A 44 7.95 -5.60 11.46
CA GLN A 44 9.08 -5.05 12.20
C GLN A 44 10.22 -4.63 11.26
N LYS A 45 10.56 -5.49 10.29
CA LYS A 45 11.58 -5.19 9.29
C LYS A 45 11.27 -3.93 8.49
N ALA A 46 10.00 -3.70 8.15
CA ALA A 46 9.56 -2.51 7.44
C ALA A 46 9.78 -1.24 8.27
N LEU A 47 9.41 -1.27 9.55
CA LEU A 47 9.65 -0.17 10.49
C LEU A 47 11.15 0.10 10.65
N ASP A 48 11.95 -0.94 10.82
CA ASP A 48 13.41 -0.83 10.97
C ASP A 48 14.08 -0.27 9.70
N SER A 49 13.46 -0.51 8.53
CA SER A 49 13.92 0.01 7.23
C SER A 49 13.50 1.46 6.97
N GLY A 50 12.82 2.12 7.93
CA GLY A 50 12.42 3.53 7.84
C GLY A 50 10.99 3.79 7.36
N ALA A 51 10.13 2.77 7.33
CA ALA A 51 8.71 2.98 7.03
C ALA A 51 8.04 3.83 8.13
N SER A 52 7.32 4.87 7.72
CA SER A 52 6.55 5.72 8.65
C SER A 52 5.33 4.98 9.19
N TYR A 53 4.66 4.20 8.33
CA TYR A 53 3.48 3.43 8.67
C TYR A 53 3.51 2.06 8.01
N VAL A 54 2.91 1.08 8.68
CA VAL A 54 2.76 -0.29 8.16
C VAL A 54 1.30 -0.71 8.22
N VAL A 55 0.69 -0.94 7.07
CA VAL A 55 -0.71 -1.38 6.94
C VAL A 55 -0.75 -2.91 6.96
N ILE A 56 -1.48 -3.46 7.94
CA ILE A 56 -1.54 -4.91 8.25
C ILE A 56 -2.99 -5.36 8.41
N ASP A 57 -3.25 -6.65 8.19
CA ASP A 57 -4.57 -7.27 8.39
C ASP A 57 -4.59 -8.42 9.41
N GLU A 58 -3.49 -8.62 10.12
CA GLU A 58 -3.39 -9.62 11.18
C GLU A 58 -2.97 -8.95 12.50
N GLU A 59 -3.86 -8.98 13.51
CA GLU A 59 -3.65 -8.32 14.81
C GLU A 59 -2.36 -8.74 15.52
N LYS A 60 -1.93 -9.99 15.32
CA LYS A 60 -0.72 -10.54 15.95
C LYS A 60 0.58 -9.82 15.54
N TYR A 61 0.55 -9.05 14.45
CA TYR A 61 1.70 -8.25 13.98
C TYR A 61 1.55 -6.77 14.27
N VAL A 62 0.50 -6.35 15.00
CA VAL A 62 0.39 -4.99 15.51
C VAL A 62 1.58 -4.72 16.41
N SER A 63 2.38 -3.73 16.01
CA SER A 63 3.58 -3.30 16.72
C SER A 63 3.61 -1.78 16.71
N ASN A 64 3.69 -1.18 17.90
CA ASN A 64 3.79 0.26 18.11
C ASN A 64 2.59 1.07 17.55
N ASN A 65 2.65 2.40 17.73
CA ASN A 65 1.66 3.34 17.18
C ASN A 65 1.84 3.63 15.67
N LYS A 66 2.70 2.86 14.98
CA LYS A 66 3.00 3.03 13.54
C LYS A 66 2.36 1.94 12.67
N THR A 67 1.67 0.98 13.27
CA THR A 67 0.90 -0.03 12.54
C THR A 67 -0.55 0.42 12.37
N ILE A 68 -1.10 0.16 11.19
CA ILE A 68 -2.48 0.45 10.84
C ILE A 68 -3.16 -0.89 10.56
N LEU A 69 -3.97 -1.34 11.52
CA LEU A 69 -4.77 -2.54 11.36
C LEU A 69 -6.00 -2.26 10.49
N VAL A 70 -6.21 -3.10 9.49
CA VAL A 70 -7.34 -3.09 8.56
C VAL A 70 -7.89 -4.49 8.35
N ASP A 71 -9.09 -4.64 7.83
CA ASP A 71 -9.69 -5.96 7.62
C ASP A 71 -9.02 -6.74 6.46
N ASN A 72 -8.51 -6.02 5.46
CA ASN A 72 -7.85 -6.60 4.30
C ASN A 72 -6.89 -5.58 3.65
N VAL A 73 -5.59 -5.89 3.62
CA VAL A 73 -4.58 -4.95 3.10
C VAL A 73 -4.75 -4.69 1.60
N LEU A 74 -5.02 -5.74 0.80
CA LEU A 74 -5.16 -5.62 -0.65
C LEU A 74 -6.35 -4.72 -1.03
N LYS A 75 -7.50 -4.95 -0.40
CA LYS A 75 -8.70 -4.14 -0.61
C LYS A 75 -8.47 -2.69 -0.17
N THR A 76 -7.84 -2.49 0.98
CA THR A 76 -7.50 -1.15 1.46
C THR A 76 -6.59 -0.40 0.48
N LEU A 77 -5.58 -1.07 -0.09
CA LEU A 77 -4.70 -0.48 -1.09
C LEU A 77 -5.46 -0.11 -2.38
N GLN A 78 -6.36 -0.97 -2.84
CA GLN A 78 -7.22 -0.71 -4.00
C GLN A 78 -8.17 0.48 -3.76
N ASP A 79 -8.79 0.53 -2.58
CA ASP A 79 -9.69 1.61 -2.19
C ASP A 79 -8.94 2.94 -2.08
N LEU A 80 -7.71 2.94 -1.55
CA LEU A 80 -6.87 4.13 -1.46
C LEU A 80 -6.50 4.63 -2.85
N ALA A 81 -6.08 3.73 -3.73
CA ALA A 81 -5.74 4.06 -5.11
C ALA A 81 -6.96 4.63 -5.87
N ASN A 82 -8.13 4.01 -5.73
CA ASN A 82 -9.38 4.48 -6.33
C ASN A 82 -9.78 5.87 -5.79
N TYR A 83 -9.70 6.04 -4.47
CA TYR A 83 -10.02 7.31 -3.82
C TYR A 83 -9.08 8.44 -4.26
N HIS A 84 -7.76 8.18 -4.32
CA HIS A 84 -6.79 9.14 -4.86
C HIS A 84 -7.04 9.42 -6.35
N ARG A 85 -7.32 8.37 -7.14
CA ARG A 85 -7.59 8.48 -8.57
C ARG A 85 -8.79 9.37 -8.88
N LYS A 86 -9.88 9.27 -8.10
CA LYS A 86 -11.09 10.11 -8.24
C LYS A 86 -10.83 11.60 -7.98
N LYS A 87 -9.81 11.92 -7.18
CA LYS A 87 -9.38 13.31 -6.93
C LYS A 87 -8.42 13.85 -7.99
N CYS A 88 -7.84 12.98 -8.83
CA CYS A 88 -6.91 13.37 -9.87
C CYS A 88 -7.64 13.81 -11.15
N LYS A 89 -7.33 15.01 -11.64
CA LYS A 89 -7.94 15.60 -12.85
C LYS A 89 -7.36 15.07 -14.17
N ALA A 90 -6.35 14.19 -14.12
CA ALA A 90 -5.70 13.68 -15.33
C ALA A 90 -6.67 12.85 -16.19
N GLN A 91 -6.61 13.07 -17.50
CA GLN A 91 -7.28 12.24 -18.49
C GLN A 91 -6.59 10.87 -18.53
N VAL A 92 -7.37 9.79 -18.53
CA VAL A 92 -6.85 8.42 -18.52
C VAL A 92 -7.40 7.64 -19.69
N ILE A 93 -6.49 6.99 -20.40
CA ILE A 93 -6.76 6.07 -21.49
C ILE A 93 -6.26 4.71 -21.03
N SER A 94 -7.16 3.71 -20.98
CA SER A 94 -6.82 2.34 -20.61
C SER A 94 -6.79 1.47 -21.87
N LEU A 95 -5.67 0.79 -22.12
CA LEU A 95 -5.52 -0.16 -23.22
C LEU A 95 -5.66 -1.60 -22.67
N THR A 96 -6.49 -2.40 -23.32
CA THR A 96 -6.68 -3.83 -23.02
C THR A 96 -6.45 -4.67 -24.29
N GLY A 97 -6.36 -5.99 -24.15
CA GLY A 97 -6.13 -6.92 -25.27
C GLY A 97 -5.16 -8.04 -24.89
N SER A 98 -5.25 -9.21 -25.53
CA SER A 98 -4.43 -10.37 -25.15
C SER A 98 -2.94 -10.16 -25.45
N ASN A 99 -2.61 -9.54 -26.59
CA ASN A 99 -1.24 -9.22 -27.04
C ASN A 99 -1.11 -7.73 -27.40
N GLY A 100 0.12 -7.18 -27.36
CA GLY A 100 0.43 -5.81 -27.82
C GLY A 100 0.36 -4.68 -26.78
N LYS A 101 -0.20 -4.92 -25.59
CA LYS A 101 -0.38 -3.90 -24.53
C LYS A 101 0.90 -3.14 -24.17
N THR A 102 2.03 -3.84 -24.01
CA THR A 102 3.30 -3.23 -23.60
C THR A 102 3.95 -2.44 -24.73
N THR A 103 3.73 -2.83 -25.98
CA THR A 103 4.31 -2.17 -27.17
C THR A 103 3.54 -0.89 -27.54
N THR A 104 2.24 -0.81 -27.20
CA THR A 104 1.38 0.35 -27.49
C THR A 104 1.33 1.38 -26.34
N LYS A 105 1.77 1.01 -25.13
CA LYS A 105 1.84 1.89 -23.95
C LYS A 105 2.80 3.06 -24.17
#